data_AF-A0AA95KVL1-F1
#
_entry.id   AF-A0AA95KVL1-F1
#
_cell.length_a   1.000
_cell.length_b   1.000
_cell.length_c   1.000
_cell.angle_alpha   90.00
_cell.angle_beta   90.00
_cell.angle_gamma   90.00
#
_symmetry.space_group_name_H-M   'P 1'
#
loop_
_entity.id
_entity.type
_entity.pdbx_description
1 polymer ?
#
loop_
_entity_poly.entity_id
_entity_poly.type
_entity_poly.pdbx_seq_one_letter_code
_entity_poly.pdbx_strand_id
1 'polypeptide(L)'
;MKMILSLVLIGSLLLLGYIVFSRRLGLAWLTRLGLHVVLAALGIYIVNFSGLLTETYIPMNPVTISTVLILGLPGVGLLLGLKLTML
;
A
#
# COMPACT_ATOMS: atom_id res chain seq x y z
N MET A 1 -32.10 -16.22 3.23
CA MET A 1 -31.27 -15.32 2.39
C MET A 1 -29.83 -15.20 2.91
N LYS A 2 -29.59 -14.73 4.14
CA LYS A 2 -28.23 -14.60 4.71
C LYS A 2 -27.40 -15.89 4.67
N MET A 3 -28.01 -17.04 5.00
CA MET A 3 -27.33 -18.34 5.00
C MET A 3 -26.86 -18.78 3.60
N ILE A 4 -27.67 -18.51 2.57
CA ILE A 4 -27.32 -18.81 1.17
C ILE A 4 -26.16 -17.93 0.73
N LEU A 5 -26.20 -16.63 1.07
CA LEU A 5 -25.11 -15.70 0.78
C LEU A 5 -23.81 -16.11 1.46
N SER A 6 -23.85 -16.52 2.74
CA SER A 6 -22.68 -17.01 3.47
C SER A 6 -22.11 -18.27 2.83
N LEU A 7 -22.96 -19.21 2.40
CA LEU A 7 -22.53 -20.45 1.78
C LEU A 7 -21.87 -20.20 0.41
N VAL A 8 -22.44 -19.29 -0.38
CA VAL A 8 -21.82 -18.82 -1.63
C VAL A 8 -20.48 -18.15 -1.34
N LEU A 9 -20.41 -17.25 -0.35
CA LEU A 9 -19.17 -16.54 0.00
C LEU A 9 -18.05 -17.51 0.41
N ILE A 10 -18.38 -18.48 1.28
CA ILE A 10 -17.43 -19.50 1.73
C ILE A 10 -16.98 -20.37 0.55
N GLY A 11 -17.91 -20.82 -0.29
CA GLY A 11 -17.59 -21.61 -1.48
C GLY A 11 -16.68 -20.85 -2.45
N SER A 12 -17.01 -19.59 -2.75
CA SER A 12 -16.19 -18.72 -3.59
C SER A 12 -14.80 -18.49 -3.01
N LEU A 13 -14.68 -18.26 -1.70
CA LEU A 13 -13.40 -18.06 -1.03
C LEU A 13 -12.51 -19.32 -1.10
N LEU A 14 -13.09 -20.50 -0.89
CA LEU A 14 -12.39 -21.78 -1.00
C LEU A 14 -11.92 -22.05 -2.44
N LEU A 15 -12.77 -21.83 -3.44
CA LEU A 15 -12.40 -21.98 -4.85
C LEU A 15 -11.28 -20.99 -5.23
N LEU A 16 -11.36 -19.75 -4.77
CA LEU A 16 -10.33 -18.74 -5.02
C LEU A 16 -8.99 -19.16 -4.40
N GLY A 17 -9.01 -19.62 -3.14
CA GLY A 17 -7.83 -20.16 -2.47
C GLY A 17 -7.23 -21.33 -3.24
N TYR A 18 -8.05 -22.30 -3.64
CA TYR A 18 -7.62 -23.44 -4.45
C TYR A 18 -6.96 -22.99 -5.77
N ILE A 19 -7.54 -22.02 -6.48
CA ILE A 19 -6.95 -21.48 -7.72
C ILE A 19 -5.59 -20.82 -7.45
N VAL A 20 -5.48 -20.01 -6.39
CA VAL A 20 -4.23 -19.34 -6.00
C VAL A 20 -3.10 -20.34 -5.77
N PHE A 21 -3.37 -21.43 -5.04
CA PHE A 21 -2.38 -22.47 -4.77
C PHE A 21 -2.13 -23.38 -6.00
N SER A 22 -3.19 -23.85 -6.66
CA SER A 22 -3.13 -24.81 -7.77
C SER A 22 -2.45 -24.23 -9.01
N ARG A 23 -2.76 -22.97 -9.37
CA ARG A 23 -2.17 -22.30 -10.54
C ARG A 23 -0.77 -21.74 -10.27
N ARG A 24 -0.22 -21.93 -9.06
CA ARG A 24 1.01 -21.26 -8.60
C ARG A 24 1.02 -19.80 -9.03
N LEU A 25 -0.11 -19.09 -8.81
CA LEU A 25 -0.18 -17.64 -9.05
C LEU A 25 0.92 -16.89 -8.29
N GLY A 26 1.56 -17.58 -7.34
CA GLY A 26 2.92 -17.33 -6.90
C GLY A 26 2.96 -16.17 -5.92
N LEU A 27 3.97 -16.14 -5.05
CA LEU A 27 4.18 -14.98 -4.19
C LEU A 27 4.67 -13.75 -4.97
N ALA A 28 4.70 -13.81 -6.31
CA ALA A 28 5.12 -12.74 -7.19
C ALA A 28 4.26 -11.47 -7.04
N TRP A 29 2.96 -11.60 -6.73
CA TRP A 29 2.12 -10.44 -6.43
C TRP A 29 2.49 -9.83 -5.07
N LEU A 30 2.84 -10.66 -4.09
CA LEU A 30 3.26 -10.24 -2.75
C LEU A 30 4.62 -9.55 -2.79
N THR A 31 5.56 -10.05 -3.60
CA THR A 31 6.87 -9.41 -3.80
C THR A 31 6.73 -8.08 -4.53
N ARG A 32 5.86 -7.98 -5.54
CA ARG A 32 5.55 -6.70 -6.23
C ARG A 32 4.93 -5.68 -5.27
N LEU A 33 3.97 -6.11 -4.46
CA LEU A 33 3.33 -5.25 -3.46
C LEU A 33 4.35 -4.83 -2.40
N GLY A 34 5.12 -5.77 -1.86
CA GLY A 34 6.19 -5.50 -0.89
C GLY A 34 7.22 -4.51 -1.42
N LEU A 35 7.66 -4.66 -2.68
CA LEU A 35 8.57 -3.72 -3.31
C LEU A 35 7.95 -2.31 -3.37
N HIS A 36 6.67 -2.22 -3.71
CA HIS A 36 5.93 -0.95 -3.74
C HIS A 36 5.92 -0.27 -2.37
N VAL A 37 5.63 -1.03 -1.31
CA VAL A 37 5.62 -0.53 0.08
C VAL A 37 7.01 -0.10 0.53
N VAL A 38 8.03 -0.93 0.28
CA VAL A 38 9.41 -0.64 0.68
C VAL A 38 9.92 0.62 -0.02
N LEU A 39 9.72 0.74 -1.34
CA LEU A 39 10.12 1.93 -2.09
C LEU A 39 9.46 3.19 -1.56
N ALA A 40 8.18 3.10 -1.22
CA ALA A 40 7.43 4.23 -0.70
C ALA A 40 7.88 4.62 0.72
N ALA A 41 8.13 3.64 1.58
CA ALA A 41 8.70 3.87 2.91
C ALA A 41 10.09 4.50 2.84
N LEU A 42 10.95 4.03 1.91
CA LEU A 42 12.25 4.64 1.64
C LEU A 42 12.12 6.08 1.14
N GLY A 43 11.14 6.37 0.28
CA GLY A 43 10.83 7.73 -0.14
C GLY A 43 10.50 8.66 1.03
N ILE A 44 9.61 8.24 1.93
CA ILE A 44 9.30 9.02 3.15
C ILE A 44 10.55 9.20 4.02
N TYR A 45 11.35 8.14 4.19
CA TYR A 45 12.56 8.22 4.99
C TYR A 45 13.54 9.26 4.44
N ILE A 46 13.76 9.27 3.13
CA ILE A 46 14.60 10.27 2.48
C ILE A 46 14.03 11.67 2.74
N VAL A 47 12.74 11.89 2.53
CA VAL A 47 12.12 13.21 2.77
C VAL A 47 12.31 13.67 4.22
N ASN A 48 12.01 12.81 5.19
CA ASN A 48 11.99 13.20 6.59
C ASN A 48 13.39 13.28 7.24
N PHE A 49 14.36 12.48 6.80
CA PHE A 49 15.64 12.32 7.50
C PHE A 49 16.88 12.74 6.70
N SER A 50 16.77 12.96 5.38
CA SER A 50 17.95 13.35 4.57
C SER A 50 18.45 14.77 4.84
N GLY A 51 17.63 15.64 5.43
CA GLY A 51 17.92 17.06 5.55
C GLY A 51 17.93 17.81 4.21
N LEU A 52 17.60 17.15 3.09
CA LEU A 52 17.48 17.78 1.77
C LEU A 52 16.34 18.78 1.72
N LEU A 53 15.28 18.53 2.50
CA LEU A 53 14.08 19.36 2.58
C LEU A 53 13.85 19.75 4.03
N THR A 54 14.66 20.71 4.50
CA THR A 54 14.89 21.07 5.90
C THR A 54 13.63 21.44 6.70
N GLU A 55 12.54 21.82 6.03
CA GLU A 55 11.27 22.25 6.64
C GLU A 55 10.09 21.31 6.33
N THR A 56 10.29 20.25 5.55
CA THR A 56 9.19 19.34 5.15
C THR A 56 9.25 18.03 5.91
N TYR A 57 8.38 17.91 6.91
CA TYR A 57 8.13 16.65 7.62
C TYR A 57 6.78 16.06 7.20
N ILE A 58 6.79 14.82 6.70
CA ILE A 58 5.58 14.02 6.44
C ILE A 58 5.24 13.26 7.73
N PRO A 59 4.11 13.57 8.41
CA PRO A 59 3.74 12.89 9.64
C PRO A 59 3.35 11.44 9.36
N MET A 60 3.84 10.48 10.13
CA MET A 60 3.46 9.07 10.02
C MET A 60 2.18 8.77 10.80
N ASN A 61 1.03 9.09 10.21
CA ASN A 61 -0.29 8.77 10.76
C ASN A 61 -1.04 7.77 9.83
N PRO A 62 -2.16 7.16 10.29
CA PRO A 62 -2.89 6.19 9.48
C PRO A 62 -3.30 6.70 8.10
N VAL A 63 -3.57 8.00 7.95
CA VAL A 63 -3.95 8.61 6.67
C VAL A 63 -2.77 8.60 5.70
N THR A 64 -1.62 9.17 6.10
CA THR A 64 -0.40 9.21 5.27
C THR A 64 0.10 7.82 4.89
N ILE A 65 0.08 6.88 5.84
CA ILE A 65 0.49 5.49 5.59
C ILE A 65 -0.45 4.86 4.57
N SER A 66 -1.77 5.06 4.69
CA SER A 66 -2.75 4.52 3.74
C SER A 66 -2.59 5.12 2.35
N THR A 67 -2.36 6.42 2.24
CA THR A 67 -2.11 7.10 0.96
C THR A 67 -0.91 6.51 0.24
N VAL A 68 0.20 6.35 0.97
CA VAL A 68 1.46 5.84 0.43
C VAL A 68 1.40 4.33 0.16
N LEU A 69 0.58 3.58 0.91
CA LEU A 69 0.33 2.15 0.65
C LEU A 69 -0.42 1.93 -0.68
N ILE A 70 -1.40 2.79 -0.99
CA ILE A 70 -2.21 2.69 -2.20
C ILE A 70 -1.45 3.21 -3.42
N LEU A 71 -0.77 4.35 -3.27
CA LEU A 71 -0.14 5.06 -4.38
C LEU A 71 1.36 4.79 -4.53
N GLY A 72 2.01 4.16 -3.56
CA GLY A 72 3.45 3.91 -3.54
C GLY A 72 4.29 5.19 -3.50
N LEU A 73 5.41 5.18 -4.25
CA LEU A 73 6.28 6.34 -4.45
C LEU A 73 5.53 7.60 -4.94
N PRO A 74 4.61 7.51 -5.92
CA PRO A 74 3.73 8.63 -6.28
C PRO A 74 2.96 9.24 -5.10
N GLY A 75 2.53 8.42 -4.13
CA GLY A 75 1.88 8.89 -2.91
C GLY A 75 2.79 9.75 -2.04
N VAL A 76 4.07 9.40 -1.95
CA VAL A 76 5.08 10.22 -1.25
C VAL A 76 5.22 11.57 -1.93
N GLY A 77 5.32 11.58 -3.27
CA GLY A 77 5.37 12.81 -4.06
C GLY A 77 4.13 13.69 -3.89
N LEU A 78 2.94 13.08 -3.84
CA LEU A 78 1.69 13.78 -3.57
C LEU A 78 1.71 14.44 -2.19
N LEU A 79 2.08 13.71 -1.13
CA LEU A 79 2.13 14.24 0.23
C LEU A 79 3.14 15.37 0.35
N LEU A 80 4.31 15.21 -0.29
CA LEU A 80 5.32 16.26 -0.37
C LEU A 80 4.78 17.50 -1.09
N GLY A 81 4.16 17.32 -2.27
CA GLY A 81 3.60 18.41 -3.06
C GLY A 81 2.54 19.18 -2.29
N LEU A 82 1.62 18.48 -1.63
CA LEU A 82 0.60 19.09 -0.76
C LEU A 82 1.25 19.93 0.34
N LYS A 83 2.26 19.38 1.01
CA LYS A 83 2.99 20.08 2.08
C LYS A 83 3.68 21.34 1.56
N LEU A 84 4.29 21.29 0.38
CA LEU A 84 4.96 22.43 -0.26
C LEU A 84 3.97 23.50 -0.73
N THR A 85 2.77 23.12 -1.18
CA THR A 85 1.73 24.10 -1.60
C THR A 85 0.99 24.77 -0.43
N MET A 86 0.99 24.13 0.74
CA MET A 86 0.36 24.66 1.96
C MET A 86 1.32 25.47 2.82
N LEU A 87 2.59 25.54 2.42
CA LEU A 87 3.62 26.39 3.00
C LEU A 87 3.45 27.82 2.47
#